data_AF-A0AAN5CCE6-F1
#
_entry.id   AF-A0AAN5CCE6-F1
#
_cell.length_a   1.000
_cell.length_b   1.000
_cell.length_c   1.000
_cell.angle_alpha   90.00
_cell.angle_beta   90.00
_cell.angle_gamma   90.00
#
_symmetry.space_group_name_H-M   'P 1'
#
loop_
_entity.id
_entity.type
_entity.pdbx_description
1 polymer ?
#
loop_
_entity_poly.entity_id
_entity_poly.type
_entity_poly.pdbx_seq_one_letter_code
_entity_poly.pdbx_strand_id
1 'polypeptide(L)'
;VYDIPAALRVERDPEQPVKSNSRVNGKWLEETSREQPLDDFPNTPPSNGWWRVDIIKLDEYRLNVFFQGYWSDVREFHMPLDRIKSVFVTSNNVKGTFLEVR
;
A
#
# COMPACT_ATOMS: atom_id res chain seq x y z
N VAL A 1 -16.68 14.47 0.08
CA VAL A 1 -15.59 13.82 -0.67
C VAL A 1 -14.36 13.91 0.20
N TYR A 2 -13.73 12.79 0.57
CA TYR A 2 -12.59 12.79 1.48
C TYR A 2 -11.29 12.70 0.68
N ASP A 3 -10.28 13.44 1.12
CA ASP A 3 -8.93 13.31 0.59
C ASP A 3 -8.29 12.04 1.14
N ILE A 4 -7.47 11.40 0.30
CA ILE A 4 -6.72 10.18 0.64
C ILE A 4 -5.25 10.53 0.47
N PRO A 5 -4.51 10.79 1.55
CA PRO A 5 -3.13 11.24 1.45
C PRO A 5 -2.21 10.13 0.90
N ALA A 6 -2.46 8.87 1.29
CA ALA A 6 -1.76 7.71 0.78
C ALA A 6 -2.73 6.56 0.50
N ALA A 7 -2.77 6.13 -0.76
CA ALA A 7 -3.41 4.90 -1.19
C ALA A 7 -2.33 3.94 -1.67
N LEU A 8 -2.30 2.74 -1.11
CA LEU A 8 -1.47 1.62 -1.56
C LEU A 8 -2.40 0.53 -2.09
N ARG A 9 -2.18 0.08 -3.32
CA ARG A 9 -2.95 -0.99 -3.94
C ARG A 9 -2.01 -2.06 -4.44
N VAL A 10 -2.32 -3.30 -4.07
CA VAL A 10 -1.64 -4.47 -4.61
C VAL A 10 -2.56 -5.11 -5.64
N GLU A 11 -2.06 -5.27 -6.86
CA GLU A 11 -2.78 -5.88 -7.98
C GLU A 11 -2.17 -7.23 -8.36
N ARG A 12 -2.95 -8.06 -9.04
CA ARG A 12 -2.45 -9.28 -9.67
C ARG A 12 -1.87 -8.97 -11.06
N ASP A 13 -1.01 -7.98 -11.12
CA ASP A 13 -0.26 -7.60 -12.31
C ASP A 13 1.19 -8.04 -12.09
N PRO A 14 1.75 -8.96 -12.90
CA PRO A 14 3.10 -9.46 -12.70
C PRO A 14 4.19 -8.43 -12.98
N GLU A 15 3.91 -7.40 -13.78
CA GLU A 15 4.89 -6.35 -14.13
C GLU A 15 4.80 -5.15 -13.18
N GLN A 16 3.57 -4.79 -12.78
CA GLN A 16 3.33 -3.64 -11.89
C GLN A 16 2.39 -3.99 -10.74
N PRO A 17 2.80 -4.92 -9.85
CA PRO A 17 1.94 -5.46 -8.81
C PRO A 17 1.59 -4.45 -7.73
N VAL A 18 2.31 -3.33 -7.62
CA VAL A 18 2.09 -2.35 -6.55
C VAL A 18 1.94 -0.95 -7.08
N LYS A 19 0.80 -0.36 -6.78
CA LYS A 19 0.41 1.00 -7.16
C LYS A 19 0.24 1.88 -5.94
N SER A 20 0.69 3.12 -6.07
CA SER A 20 0.59 4.15 -5.02
C SER A 20 0.07 5.45 -5.60
N ASN A 21 -0.83 6.11 -4.88
CA ASN A 21 -1.43 7.37 -5.32
C ASN A 21 -1.96 8.20 -4.13
N SER A 22 -2.34 9.44 -4.39
CA SER A 22 -3.08 10.31 -3.49
C SER A 22 -4.38 10.78 -4.17
N ARG A 23 -5.43 11.03 -3.38
CA ARG A 23 -6.68 11.61 -3.86
C ARG A 23 -6.91 12.97 -3.22
N VAL A 24 -7.00 14.02 -4.03
CA VAL A 24 -7.15 15.41 -3.57
C VAL A 24 -8.36 16.04 -4.22
N ASN A 25 -9.23 16.66 -3.42
CA ASN A 25 -10.47 17.31 -3.88
C ASN A 25 -11.32 16.39 -4.79
N GLY A 26 -11.34 15.10 -4.45
CA GLY A 26 -12.07 14.08 -5.18
C GLY A 26 -11.41 13.50 -6.41
N LYS A 27 -10.26 14.02 -6.84
CA LYS A 27 -9.52 13.55 -8.01
C LYS A 27 -8.30 12.74 -7.59
N TRP A 28 -8.06 11.63 -8.28
CA TRP A 28 -6.80 10.90 -8.16
C TRP A 28 -5.70 11.68 -8.88
N LEU A 29 -4.51 11.72 -8.29
CA LEU A 29 -3.34 12.29 -8.92
C LEU A 29 -2.66 11.24 -9.82
N GLU A 30 -1.45 11.56 -10.30
CA GLU A 30 -0.65 10.64 -11.10
C GLU A 30 -0.29 9.39 -10.28
N GLU A 31 -0.60 8.21 -10.84
CA GLU A 31 -0.34 6.94 -10.18
C GLU A 31 1.12 6.54 -10.37
N THR A 32 1.78 6.16 -9.29
CA THR A 32 3.12 5.57 -9.35
C THR A 32 3.00 4.06 -9.25
N SER A 33 3.53 3.37 -10.27
CA SER A 33 3.69 1.92 -10.29
C SER A 33 5.12 1.53 -9.91
N ARG A 34 5.27 0.41 -9.21
CA ARG A 34 6.57 -0.21 -8.94
C ARG A 34 6.48 -1.72 -9.09
N GLU A 35 7.60 -2.29 -9.51
CA GLU A 35 7.86 -3.71 -9.41
C GLU A 35 7.92 -4.14 -7.94
N GLN A 36 7.66 -5.42 -7.69
CA GLN A 36 7.80 -6.01 -6.36
C GLN A 36 8.70 -7.26 -6.47
N PRO A 37 9.84 -7.31 -5.78
CA PRO A 37 10.70 -8.49 -5.75
C PRO A 37 10.08 -9.56 -4.83
N LEU A 38 9.06 -10.23 -5.32
CA LEU A 38 8.54 -11.45 -4.73
C LEU A 38 8.60 -12.50 -5.82
N ASP A 39 9.49 -13.49 -5.66
CA ASP A 39 9.88 -14.47 -6.68
C ASP A 39 8.70 -15.25 -7.32
N ASP A 40 7.49 -15.13 -6.78
CA ASP A 40 6.26 -15.76 -7.31
C ASP A 40 4.99 -14.91 -7.09
N PHE A 41 5.09 -13.61 -6.82
CA PHE A 41 3.90 -12.75 -6.72
C PHE A 41 3.35 -12.43 -8.10
N PRO A 42 2.01 -12.49 -8.35
CA PRO A 42 0.90 -12.76 -7.43
C PRO A 42 0.47 -14.25 -7.35
N ASN A 43 1.21 -15.17 -7.97
CA ASN A 43 0.79 -16.55 -8.24
C ASN A 43 0.92 -17.49 -7.04
N THR A 44 1.83 -17.21 -6.10
CA THR A 44 1.97 -18.00 -4.88
C THR A 44 1.40 -17.23 -3.68
N PRO A 45 0.24 -17.66 -3.12
CA PRO A 45 -0.29 -17.07 -1.91
C PRO A 45 0.64 -17.35 -0.72
N PRO A 46 0.57 -16.52 0.35
CA PRO A 46 1.42 -16.70 1.52
C PRO A 46 1.20 -18.06 2.16
N SER A 47 2.27 -18.71 2.60
CA SER A 47 2.23 -20.08 3.16
C SER A 47 1.36 -20.21 4.41
N ASN A 48 1.24 -19.14 5.19
CA ASN A 48 0.37 -19.06 6.38
C ASN A 48 -1.06 -18.58 6.06
N GLY A 49 -1.39 -18.32 4.79
CA GLY A 49 -2.69 -17.83 4.35
C GLY A 49 -2.96 -16.34 4.61
N TRP A 50 -2.00 -15.60 5.18
CA TRP A 50 -2.16 -14.19 5.52
C TRP A 50 -1.24 -13.28 4.71
N TRP A 51 -1.83 -12.25 4.11
CA TRP A 51 -1.04 -11.15 3.56
C TRP A 51 -0.54 -10.25 4.68
N ARG A 52 0.79 -10.12 4.79
CA ARG A 52 1.42 -9.14 5.69
C ARG A 52 1.90 -7.94 4.87
N VAL A 53 1.49 -6.75 5.31
CA VAL A 53 1.96 -5.47 4.78
C VAL A 53 2.44 -4.64 5.96
N ASP A 54 3.72 -4.27 5.98
CA ASP A 54 4.26 -3.35 6.97
C ASP A 54 4.47 -1.97 6.32
N ILE A 55 3.99 -0.92 6.98
CA ILE A 55 4.07 0.46 6.50
C ILE A 55 4.71 1.29 7.59
N ILE A 56 5.85 1.90 7.29
CA ILE A 56 6.62 2.71 8.24
C ILE A 56 6.71 4.13 7.69
N LYS A 57 6.21 5.11 8.45
CA LYS A 57 6.36 6.52 8.08
C LYS A 57 7.80 6.95 8.25
N LEU A 58 8.41 7.45 7.17
CA LEU A 58 9.79 7.96 7.19
C LEU A 58 9.82 9.45 7.49
N ASP A 59 8.94 10.21 6.84
CA ASP A 59 8.82 11.66 7.03
C ASP A 59 7.41 12.16 6.70
N GLU A 60 7.26 13.45 6.40
CA GLU A 60 5.98 14.09 6.10
C GLU A 60 5.32 13.53 4.82
N TYR A 61 6.08 13.05 3.83
CA TYR A 61 5.55 12.68 2.51
C TYR A 61 5.88 11.25 2.10
N ARG A 62 6.72 10.54 2.85
CA ARG A 62 7.24 9.22 2.46
C ARG A 62 6.90 8.10 3.43
N LEU A 63 6.48 6.97 2.87
CA LEU A 63 6.27 5.70 3.58
C LEU A 63 7.24 4.65 3.05
N ASN A 64 7.90 3.92 3.96
CA ASN A 64 8.61 2.70 3.62
C ASN A 64 7.63 1.52 3.68
N VAL A 65 7.60 0.70 2.63
CA VAL A 65 6.61 -0.38 2.49
C VAL A 65 7.32 -1.73 2.39
N PHE A 66 6.80 -2.73 3.11
CA PHE A 66 7.24 -4.11 3.05
C PHE A 66 6.06 -5.03 2.77
N PHE A 67 6.26 -6.00 1.90
CA PHE A 67 5.29 -7.07 1.63
C PHE A 67 5.89 -8.40 2.07
N GLN A 68 5.20 -9.12 2.94
CA GLN A 68 5.69 -10.38 3.50
C GLN A 68 7.09 -10.28 4.15
N GLY A 69 7.43 -9.10 4.69
CA GLY A 69 8.75 -8.81 5.27
C GLY A 69 9.84 -8.46 4.24
N TYR A 70 9.58 -8.59 2.94
CA TYR A 70 10.49 -8.13 1.89
C TYR A 70 10.30 -6.63 1.65
N TRP A 71 11.40 -5.91 1.58
CA TRP A 71 11.37 -4.48 1.25
C TRP A 71 10.79 -4.30 -0.15
N SER A 72 9.82 -3.41 -0.27
CA SER A 72 9.20 -3.03 -1.54
C SER A 72 9.93 -1.84 -2.14
N ASP A 73 9.68 -0.67 -1.55
CA ASP A 73 10.26 0.61 -1.95
C ASP A 73 9.84 1.68 -0.91
N VAL A 74 10.46 2.85 -1.01
CA VAL A 74 9.95 4.09 -0.42
C VAL A 74 8.93 4.72 -1.35
N ARG A 75 7.72 4.97 -0.84
CA ARG A 75 6.60 5.57 -1.56
C ARG A 75 6.48 7.04 -1.19
N GLU A 76 6.52 7.91 -2.19
CA GLU A 76 6.31 9.34 -2.03
C GLU A 76 4.87 9.71 -2.40
N PHE A 77 4.28 10.63 -1.64
CA PHE A 77 2.91 11.07 -1.80
C PHE A 77 2.83 12.60 -1.90
N HIS A 78 1.77 13.08 -2.54
CA HIS A 78 1.57 14.51 -2.79
C HIS A 78 0.92 15.24 -1.60
N MET A 79 0.60 14.53 -0.52
CA MET A 79 -0.05 15.08 0.66
C MET A 79 0.72 14.72 1.93
N PRO A 80 0.76 15.62 2.93
CA PRO A 80 1.34 15.33 4.23
C PRO A 80 0.66 14.15 4.94
N LEU A 81 1.46 13.31 5.56
CA LEU A 81 1.07 12.08 6.26
C LEU A 81 0.92 12.29 7.77
N ASP A 82 1.20 13.49 8.29
CA ASP A 82 1.19 13.81 9.73
C ASP A 82 -0.20 13.84 10.37
N ARG A 83 -1.26 13.88 9.55
CA ARG A 83 -2.64 14.04 10.01
C ARG A 83 -3.55 12.92 9.52
N ILE A 84 -3.01 11.72 9.33
CA ILE A 84 -3.81 10.54 9.01
C ILE A 84 -4.74 10.24 10.18
N LYS A 85 -6.05 10.32 9.93
CA LYS A 85 -7.10 10.09 10.95
C LYS A 85 -7.69 8.68 10.90
N SER A 86 -7.49 7.98 9.79
CA SER A 86 -8.10 6.69 9.54
C SER A 86 -7.30 5.89 8.54
N VAL A 87 -7.39 4.57 8.68
CA VAL A 87 -6.82 3.59 7.75
C VAL A 87 -7.97 2.72 7.28
N PHE A 88 -8.04 2.50 5.96
CA PHE A 88 -9.05 1.65 5.34
C PHE A 88 -8.36 0.53 4.58
N VAL A 89 -8.84 -0.70 4.78
CA VAL A 89 -8.39 -1.87 4.04
C VAL A 89 -9.58 -2.40 3.26
N THR A 90 -9.47 -2.41 1.93
CA THR A 90 -10.51 -2.93 1.03
C THR A 90 -9.92 -4.03 0.18
N SER A 91 -10.65 -5.12 0.01
CA SER A 91 -10.32 -6.17 -0.95
C SER A 91 -11.57 -7.00 -1.25
N ASN A 92 -11.64 -7.54 -2.47
CA ASN A 92 -12.73 -8.41 -2.90
C ASN A 92 -12.74 -9.77 -2.17
N ASN A 93 -11.68 -10.09 -1.40
CA ASN A 93 -11.48 -11.38 -0.75
C ASN A 93 -11.15 -11.28 0.75
N VAL A 94 -11.48 -10.17 1.41
CA VAL A 94 -11.22 -10.03 2.85
C VAL A 94 -12.14 -10.98 3.65
N LYS A 95 -11.56 -12.06 4.20
CA LYS A 95 -12.22 -12.90 5.21
C LYS A 95 -11.91 -12.47 6.66
N GLY A 96 -10.96 -11.55 6.83
CA GLY A 96 -10.58 -10.93 8.10
C GLY A 96 -9.43 -9.95 7.92
N THR A 97 -9.35 -8.93 8.78
CA THR A 97 -8.27 -7.92 8.78
C THR A 97 -7.77 -7.76 10.21
N PHE A 98 -6.46 -7.85 10.39
CA PHE A 98 -5.80 -7.45 11.62
C PHE A 98 -5.01 -6.16 11.34
N LEU A 99 -5.23 -5.14 12.16
CA LEU A 99 -4.52 -3.86 12.08
C LEU A 99 -3.86 -3.59 13.42
N GLU A 100 -2.55 -3.38 13.39
CA GLU A 100 -1.77 -2.91 14.52
C GLU A 100 -1.15 -1.56 14.15
N VAL A 101 -1.39 -0.54 14.98
CA VAL A 101 -0.82 0.80 14.82
C VAL A 101 0.09 1.04 16.02
N ARG A 102 1.36 1.39 15.75
CA ARG A 102 2.39 1.64 16.76
C ARG A 102 2.93 3.05 16.64
#